data_AF-A0A1Q7SQ77-F1
#
_entry.id   AF-A0A1Q7SQ77-F1
#
_cell.length_a   1.000
_cell.length_b   1.000
_cell.length_c   1.000
_cell.angle_alpha   90.00
_cell.angle_beta   90.00
_cell.angle_gamma   90.00
#
_symmetry.space_group_name_H-M   'P 1'
#
loop_
_entity.id
_entity.type
_entity.pdbx_description
1 polymer ?
#
loop_
_entity_poly.entity_id
_entity_poly.type
_entity_poly.pdbx_seq_one_letter_code
_entity_poly.pdbx_strand_id
1 'polypeptide(L)'
;MTKYVTRFGSLEHYAKGGVEIIDDDPKRYTFSNMFEVAARSKPYEKVAVGKNMQYVLEVLRAEGTSEWRAAAHDEFALVMDGEVEVWLLKLADPSVVPPGKEGSIRLRAEPTGRKMGLVRARRGHLTLLPAGAAYQFHADRPGVILLQTIAGDDTQYRWAEICQTM
;
A
#
# COMPACT_ATOMS: atom_id res chain seq x y z
N MET A 1 -32.98 -15.25 17.37
CA MET A 1 -32.62 -14.48 16.15
C MET A 1 -31.10 -14.47 16.04
N THR A 2 -30.54 -14.87 14.90
CA THR A 2 -29.09 -14.75 14.65
C THR A 2 -28.75 -13.31 14.29
N LYS A 3 -27.79 -12.71 15.00
CA LYS A 3 -27.33 -11.34 14.74
C LYS A 3 -26.52 -11.31 13.43
N TYR A 4 -26.79 -10.35 12.56
CA TYR A 4 -25.99 -10.12 11.35
C TYR A 4 -24.57 -9.70 11.71
N VAL A 5 -23.57 -10.23 10.99
CA VAL A 5 -22.15 -9.94 11.20
C VAL A 5 -21.46 -9.72 9.85
N THR A 6 -20.95 -8.51 9.62
CA THR A 6 -20.03 -8.24 8.51
C THR A 6 -18.66 -8.81 8.85
N ARG A 7 -18.11 -9.66 7.96
CA ARG A 7 -16.79 -10.27 8.14
C ARG A 7 -15.73 -9.47 7.40
N PHE A 8 -14.64 -9.13 8.08
CA PHE A 8 -13.47 -8.47 7.53
C PHE A 8 -12.23 -9.36 7.73
N GLY A 9 -11.28 -9.30 6.80
CA GLY A 9 -9.96 -9.88 6.98
C GLY A 9 -9.04 -9.00 7.84
N SER A 10 -7.94 -9.59 8.29
CA SER A 10 -6.85 -8.99 9.06
C SER A 10 -5.57 -9.80 8.82
N LEU A 11 -4.41 -9.30 9.24
CA LEU A 11 -3.15 -10.05 9.24
C LEU A 11 -3.25 -11.33 10.07
N GLU A 12 -3.91 -11.26 11.22
CA GLU A 12 -4.06 -12.40 12.12
C GLU A 12 -5.08 -13.42 11.60
N HIS A 13 -6.15 -12.95 10.96
CA HIS A 13 -7.27 -13.77 10.52
C HIS A 13 -7.76 -13.36 9.14
N TYR A 14 -7.46 -14.19 8.13
CA TYR A 14 -8.04 -14.10 6.79
C TYR A 14 -8.35 -15.51 6.26
N ALA A 15 -9.34 -15.58 5.38
CA ALA A 15 -9.65 -16.79 4.62
C ALA A 15 -9.41 -16.47 3.14
N LYS A 16 -8.30 -16.98 2.58
CA LYS A 16 -8.01 -16.84 1.16
C LYS A 16 -9.01 -17.70 0.37
N GLY A 17 -9.67 -17.08 -0.61
CA GLY A 17 -10.48 -17.81 -1.59
C GLY A 17 -9.60 -18.49 -2.64
N GLY A 18 -10.15 -18.75 -3.82
CA GLY A 18 -9.38 -19.28 -4.93
C GLY A 18 -10.17 -19.26 -6.23
N VAL A 19 -9.50 -19.68 -7.29
CA VAL A 19 -10.11 -19.89 -8.61
C VAL A 19 -10.30 -21.38 -8.83
N GLU A 20 -11.54 -21.79 -9.10
CA GLU A 20 -11.88 -23.14 -9.56
C GLU A 20 -11.92 -23.13 -11.10
N ILE A 21 -11.17 -24.03 -11.72
CA ILE A 21 -10.93 -24.04 -13.17
C ILE A 21 -11.74 -25.16 -13.82
N ILE A 22 -12.44 -24.81 -14.90
CA ILE A 22 -13.13 -25.78 -15.78
C ILE A 22 -12.28 -26.03 -17.03
N ASP A 23 -12.01 -25.00 -17.83
CA ASP A 23 -11.18 -25.04 -19.04
C ASP A 23 -10.47 -23.69 -19.24
N ASP A 24 -9.54 -23.37 -18.34
CA ASP A 24 -8.80 -22.11 -18.33
C ASP A 24 -7.44 -22.25 -17.61
N ASP A 25 -6.62 -21.20 -17.58
CA ASP A 25 -5.38 -21.13 -16.81
C ASP A 25 -5.57 -20.22 -15.57
N PRO A 26 -5.42 -20.73 -14.32
CA PRO A 26 -5.60 -19.93 -13.10
C PRO A 26 -4.67 -18.72 -13.04
N LYS A 27 -3.52 -18.74 -13.73
CA LYS A 27 -2.57 -17.62 -13.77
C LYS A 27 -3.17 -16.38 -14.43
N ARG A 28 -4.15 -16.52 -15.33
CA ARG A 28 -4.83 -15.40 -16.00
C ARG A 28 -5.62 -14.53 -15.03
N TYR A 29 -5.98 -15.08 -13.86
CA TYR A 29 -6.74 -14.37 -12.83
C TYR A 29 -5.83 -13.60 -11.87
N THR A 30 -4.52 -13.84 -11.89
CA THR A 30 -3.54 -13.18 -10.99
C THR A 30 -3.96 -13.21 -9.52
N PHE A 31 -4.59 -14.30 -9.08
CA PHE A 31 -5.33 -14.36 -7.82
C PHE A 31 -4.39 -14.41 -6.60
N SER A 32 -4.49 -13.43 -5.71
CA SER A 32 -3.74 -13.35 -4.45
C SER A 32 -4.60 -12.79 -3.30
N ASN A 33 -4.11 -12.83 -2.06
CA ASN A 33 -4.77 -12.21 -0.91
C ASN A 33 -3.84 -11.19 -0.25
N MET A 34 -4.30 -9.95 -0.08
CA MET A 34 -3.47 -8.86 0.45
C MET A 34 -2.93 -9.12 1.87
N PHE A 35 -3.67 -9.82 2.74
CA PHE A 35 -3.21 -10.12 4.10
C PHE A 35 -2.11 -11.19 4.07
N GLU A 36 -2.22 -12.19 3.18
CA GLU A 36 -1.15 -13.17 2.94
C GLU A 36 0.13 -12.49 2.40
N VAL A 37 -0.02 -11.60 1.42
CA VAL A 37 1.09 -10.84 0.83
C VAL A 37 1.77 -9.99 1.91
N ALA A 38 1.00 -9.17 2.64
CA ALA A 38 1.54 -8.33 3.70
C ALA A 38 2.28 -9.15 4.78
N ALA A 39 1.70 -10.28 5.22
CA ALA A 39 2.30 -11.14 6.25
C ALA A 39 3.66 -11.73 5.85
N ARG A 40 3.93 -11.88 4.55
CA ARG A 40 5.20 -12.41 4.02
C ARG A 40 6.19 -11.31 3.59
N SER A 41 5.77 -10.06 3.60
CA SER A 41 6.57 -8.91 3.16
C SER A 41 7.33 -8.25 4.30
N LYS A 42 8.43 -7.57 3.95
CA LYS A 42 9.15 -6.70 4.89
C LYS A 42 8.27 -5.48 5.24
N PRO A 43 8.48 -4.84 6.41
CA PRO A 43 7.78 -3.60 6.73
C PRO A 43 7.95 -2.56 5.62
N TYR A 44 6.84 -1.97 5.19
CA TYR A 44 6.74 -0.95 4.14
C TYR A 44 7.27 -1.35 2.75
N GLU A 45 7.52 -2.64 2.50
CA GLU A 45 7.79 -3.15 1.16
C GLU A 45 6.55 -2.98 0.26
N LYS A 46 6.73 -2.39 -0.92
CA LYS A 46 5.65 -2.05 -1.86
C LYS A 46 5.42 -3.18 -2.85
N VAL A 47 4.65 -4.21 -2.46
CA VAL A 47 4.41 -5.39 -3.33
C VAL A 47 3.18 -5.16 -4.20
N ALA A 48 3.36 -5.15 -5.52
CA ALA A 48 2.24 -5.03 -6.46
C ALA A 48 1.34 -6.28 -6.39
N VAL A 49 0.04 -6.06 -6.20
CA VAL A 49 -1.00 -7.10 -6.20
C VAL A 49 -2.03 -6.88 -7.32
N GLY A 50 -1.97 -5.73 -8.00
CA GLY A 50 -2.71 -5.45 -9.21
C GLY A 50 -1.92 -4.50 -10.09
N LYS A 51 -2.00 -4.69 -11.42
CA LYS A 51 -1.33 -3.85 -12.40
C LYS A 51 -2.20 -3.70 -13.63
N ASN A 52 -2.42 -2.46 -14.05
CA ASN A 52 -3.09 -2.15 -15.30
C ASN A 52 -2.31 -1.02 -16.00
N MET A 53 -1.64 -1.37 -17.11
CA MET A 53 -0.65 -0.49 -17.74
C MET A 53 0.36 -0.01 -16.69
N GLN A 54 0.58 1.30 -16.54
CA GLN A 54 1.47 1.88 -15.53
C GLN A 54 0.89 1.88 -14.11
N TYR A 55 -0.44 1.81 -13.95
CA TYR A 55 -1.11 1.91 -12.66
C TYR A 55 -0.99 0.62 -11.85
N VAL A 56 -0.78 0.74 -10.54
CA VAL A 56 -0.63 -0.40 -9.64
C VAL A 56 -1.45 -0.23 -8.35
N LEU A 57 -1.82 -1.37 -7.80
CA LEU A 57 -2.21 -1.50 -6.41
C LEU A 57 -1.08 -2.21 -5.67
N GLU A 58 -0.54 -1.57 -4.64
CA GLU A 58 0.55 -2.11 -3.83
C GLU A 58 0.05 -2.43 -2.43
N VAL A 59 0.47 -3.57 -1.90
CA VAL A 59 0.24 -3.97 -0.51
C VAL A 59 1.50 -3.69 0.28
N LEU A 60 1.34 -2.99 1.39
CA LEU A 60 2.40 -2.72 2.36
C LEU A 60 1.98 -3.27 3.73
N ARG A 61 2.91 -3.95 4.40
CA ARG A 61 2.80 -4.21 5.85
C ARG A 61 3.28 -3.00 6.61
N ALA A 62 2.38 -2.30 7.30
CA ALA A 62 2.73 -1.17 8.14
C ALA A 62 3.22 -1.69 9.50
N GLU A 63 4.46 -1.42 9.87
CA GLU A 63 5.03 -1.79 11.16
C GLU A 63 6.22 -0.90 11.50
N GLY A 64 6.18 -0.25 12.66
CA GLY A 64 7.20 0.72 13.06
C GLY A 64 7.02 2.04 12.31
N THR A 65 8.12 2.67 11.89
CA THR A 65 8.10 3.94 11.15
C THR A 65 8.73 3.74 9.79
N SER A 66 8.04 4.16 8.72
CA SER A 66 8.56 4.08 7.35
C SER A 66 9.63 5.14 7.10
N GLU A 67 10.33 5.03 5.98
CA GLU A 67 11.00 6.19 5.40
C GLU A 67 10.00 7.28 4.98
N TRP A 68 10.50 8.50 4.77
CA TRP A 68 9.76 9.54 4.09
C TRP A 68 9.69 9.25 2.59
N ARG A 69 8.51 9.44 2.00
CA ARG A 69 8.26 9.28 0.57
C ARG A 69 7.56 10.50 -0.02
N ALA A 70 7.71 10.72 -1.31
CA ALA A 70 7.00 11.75 -2.07
C ALA A 70 6.76 11.31 -3.51
N ALA A 71 5.70 11.80 -4.14
CA ALA A 71 5.34 11.50 -5.52
C ALA A 71 5.03 12.78 -6.32
N ALA A 72 5.19 12.69 -7.65
CA ALA A 72 4.88 13.79 -8.57
C ALA A 72 3.39 13.88 -8.91
N HIS A 73 2.59 12.94 -8.42
CA HIS A 73 1.15 12.82 -8.60
C HIS A 73 0.51 12.43 -7.27
N ASP A 74 -0.82 12.49 -7.20
CA ASP A 74 -1.55 12.03 -6.03
C ASP A 74 -1.44 10.50 -5.88
N GLU A 75 -1.42 10.04 -4.64
CA GLU A 75 -1.54 8.63 -4.26
C GLU A 75 -2.62 8.52 -3.16
N PHE A 76 -3.14 7.30 -2.94
CA PHE A 76 -4.14 7.07 -1.90
C PHE A 76 -3.79 5.84 -1.07
N ALA A 77 -3.77 5.99 0.25
CA ALA A 77 -3.52 4.91 1.20
C ALA A 77 -4.82 4.48 1.90
N LEU A 78 -5.25 3.24 1.65
CA LEU A 78 -6.38 2.62 2.32
C LEU A 78 -5.87 1.67 3.42
N VAL A 79 -6.22 1.93 4.68
CA VAL A 79 -5.88 1.02 5.77
C VAL A 79 -6.85 -0.16 5.76
N MET A 80 -6.33 -1.35 5.49
CA MET A 80 -7.09 -2.61 5.41
C MET A 80 -7.11 -3.39 6.72
N ASP A 81 -6.13 -3.13 7.59
CA ASP A 81 -6.06 -3.68 8.96
C ASP A 81 -5.20 -2.79 9.86
N GLY A 82 -5.49 -2.82 11.17
CA GLY A 82 -4.78 -2.06 12.19
C GLY A 82 -5.13 -0.56 12.24
N GLU A 83 -4.23 0.19 12.88
CA GLU A 83 -4.22 1.65 12.96
C GLU A 83 -2.87 2.16 12.43
N VAL A 84 -2.92 3.14 11.54
CA VAL A 84 -1.74 3.75 10.90
C VAL A 84 -1.83 5.26 11.02
N GLU A 85 -0.77 5.86 11.54
CA GLU A 85 -0.54 7.29 11.47
C GLU A 85 0.09 7.67 10.13
N VAL A 86 -0.49 8.66 9.45
CA VAL A 86 0.02 9.23 8.19
C VAL A 86 0.45 10.66 8.46
N TRP A 87 1.76 10.90 8.48
CA TRP A 87 2.35 12.21 8.72
C TRP A 87 2.54 12.90 7.38
N LEU A 88 2.08 14.15 7.26
CA LEU A 88 2.13 14.91 6.01
C LEU A 88 2.94 16.19 6.18
N LEU A 89 3.84 16.44 5.23
CA LEU A 89 4.70 17.61 5.18
C LEU A 89 4.68 18.22 3.78
N LYS A 90 4.38 19.52 3.67
CA LYS A 90 4.46 20.25 2.41
C LYS A 90 5.93 20.55 2.13
N LEU A 91 6.49 19.93 1.08
CA LEU A 91 7.88 20.12 0.69
C LEU A 91 8.17 21.59 0.44
N ALA A 92 9.30 22.09 0.99
CA ALA A 92 9.79 23.43 0.69
C ALA A 92 10.19 23.56 -0.79
N ASP A 93 10.82 22.51 -1.32
CA ASP A 93 11.16 22.38 -2.72
C ASP A 93 10.57 21.07 -3.28
N PRO A 94 9.51 21.13 -4.11
CA PRO A 94 8.92 19.94 -4.70
C PRO A 94 9.79 19.29 -5.79
N SER A 95 10.85 19.97 -6.28
CA SER A 95 11.76 19.42 -7.30
C SER A 95 12.63 18.26 -6.81
N VAL A 96 12.61 17.98 -5.49
CA VAL A 96 13.18 16.75 -4.91
C VAL A 96 12.60 15.50 -5.54
N VAL A 97 11.37 15.58 -6.07
CA VAL A 97 10.80 14.55 -6.94
C VAL A 97 11.09 14.94 -8.40
N PRO A 98 11.88 14.14 -9.14
CA PRO A 98 12.20 14.47 -10.53
C PRO A 98 10.93 14.64 -11.40
N PRO A 99 10.90 15.62 -12.30
CA PRO A 99 9.80 15.77 -13.25
C PRO A 99 9.57 14.50 -14.06
N GLY A 100 8.30 14.11 -14.23
CA GLY A 100 7.93 12.89 -14.97
C GLY A 100 8.22 11.58 -14.23
N LYS A 101 8.70 11.62 -12.98
CA LYS A 101 8.86 10.42 -12.17
C LYS A 101 7.48 9.84 -11.84
N GLU A 102 7.27 8.60 -12.25
CA GLU A 102 6.12 7.80 -11.87
C GLU A 102 6.37 7.06 -10.56
N GLY A 103 5.32 6.93 -9.74
CA GLY A 103 5.37 6.33 -8.42
C GLY A 103 6.09 7.19 -7.38
N SER A 104 5.85 6.88 -6.11
CA SER A 104 6.59 7.49 -5.01
C SER A 104 8.10 7.16 -5.05
N ILE A 105 8.92 8.13 -4.65
CA ILE A 105 10.34 7.93 -4.35
C ILE A 105 10.59 7.96 -2.85
N ARG A 106 11.60 7.20 -2.39
CA ARG A 106 12.18 7.36 -1.05
C ARG A 106 13.01 8.64 -0.97
N LEU A 107 12.77 9.44 0.07
CA LEU A 107 13.63 10.57 0.40
C LEU A 107 14.84 10.12 1.23
N ARG A 108 16.01 10.73 0.97
CA ARG A 108 17.29 10.32 1.60
C ARG A 108 17.40 10.74 3.06
N ALA A 109 16.65 11.75 3.46
CA ALA A 109 16.64 12.32 4.81
C ALA A 109 15.24 12.85 5.13
N GLU A 110 15.06 13.32 6.36
CA GLU A 110 13.85 14.05 6.74
C GLU A 110 13.68 15.29 5.85
N PRO A 111 12.52 15.44 5.19
CA PRO A 111 12.29 16.52 4.24
C PRO A 111 12.15 17.86 4.95
N THR A 112 12.65 18.92 4.31
CA THR A 112 12.40 20.30 4.75
C THR A 112 11.08 20.80 4.21
N GLY A 113 10.34 21.54 5.03
CA GLY A 113 9.04 22.07 4.63
C GLY A 113 8.14 22.42 5.81
N ARG A 114 6.86 22.57 5.51
CA ARG A 114 5.83 22.97 6.49
C ARG A 114 4.97 21.76 6.83
N LYS A 115 4.86 21.43 8.12
CA LYS A 115 3.95 20.39 8.62
C LYS A 115 2.53 20.67 8.14
N MET A 116 1.91 19.69 7.49
CA MET A 116 0.50 19.76 7.06
C MET A 116 -0.41 19.16 8.12
N GLY A 117 0.04 18.11 8.80
CA GLY A 117 -0.74 17.47 9.86
C GLY A 117 -0.45 15.99 9.99
N LEU A 118 -1.31 15.33 10.76
CA LEU A 118 -1.32 13.90 11.02
C LEU A 118 -2.74 13.40 10.76
N VAL A 119 -2.87 12.30 10.01
CA VAL A 119 -4.10 11.53 9.89
C VAL A 119 -3.93 10.23 10.65
N ARG A 120 -4.85 9.90 11.56
CA ARG A 120 -4.93 8.58 12.20
C ARG A 120 -5.98 7.74 11.48
N ALA A 121 -5.52 6.82 10.63
CA ALA A 121 -6.37 5.95 9.83
C ALA A 121 -6.51 4.58 10.51
N ARG A 122 -7.73 4.04 10.49
CA ARG A 122 -8.06 2.68 10.96
C ARG A 122 -8.63 1.88 9.80
N ARG A 123 -8.87 0.59 10.00
CA ARG A 123 -9.50 -0.28 9.00
C ARG A 123 -10.69 0.39 8.29
N GLY A 124 -10.59 0.50 6.97
CA GLY A 124 -11.58 1.10 6.08
C GLY A 124 -11.39 2.60 5.80
N HIS A 125 -10.43 3.28 6.45
CA HIS A 125 -10.16 4.69 6.20
C HIS A 125 -9.18 4.87 5.04
N LEU A 126 -9.55 5.75 4.09
CA LEU A 126 -8.74 6.15 2.94
C LEU A 126 -8.14 7.54 3.21
N THR A 127 -6.84 7.69 2.97
CA THR A 127 -6.12 8.98 3.10
C THR A 127 -5.53 9.39 1.76
N LEU A 128 -5.78 10.65 1.35
CA LEU A 128 -5.09 11.28 0.23
C LEU A 128 -3.62 11.56 0.60
N LEU A 129 -2.69 11.17 -0.26
CA LEU A 129 -1.29 11.53 -0.22
C LEU A 129 -1.03 12.51 -1.38
N PRO A 130 -1.09 13.84 -1.13
CA PRO A 130 -1.17 14.81 -2.21
C PRO A 130 0.15 15.03 -2.91
N ALA A 131 0.09 15.26 -4.23
CA ALA A 131 1.24 15.60 -5.05
C ALA A 131 2.03 16.79 -4.47
N GLY A 132 3.36 16.66 -4.44
CA GLY A 132 4.24 17.69 -3.88
C GLY A 132 4.15 17.85 -2.36
N ALA A 133 3.63 16.85 -1.64
CA ALA A 133 3.88 16.64 -0.23
C ALA A 133 4.77 15.40 -0.02
N ALA A 134 5.49 15.39 1.08
CA ALA A 134 6.11 14.19 1.60
C ALA A 134 5.19 13.56 2.66
N TYR A 135 5.19 12.23 2.72
CA TYR A 135 4.46 11.46 3.71
C TYR A 135 5.35 10.41 4.37
N GLN A 136 4.98 10.06 5.60
CA GLN A 136 5.58 8.98 6.37
C GLN A 136 4.47 8.23 7.11
N PHE A 137 4.61 6.91 7.19
CA PHE A 137 3.70 6.07 7.94
C PHE A 137 4.31 5.67 9.28
N HIS A 138 3.48 5.58 10.30
CA HIS A 138 3.84 4.95 11.57
C HIS A 138 2.73 4.02 12.04
N ALA A 139 3.10 2.84 12.56
CA ALA A 139 2.18 1.87 13.12
C ALA A 139 2.81 1.18 14.35
N ASP A 140 2.18 1.34 15.51
CA ASP A 140 2.60 0.71 16.77
C ASP A 140 2.48 -0.83 16.74
N ARG A 141 1.59 -1.34 15.89
CA ARG A 141 1.36 -2.78 15.67
C ARG A 141 1.27 -3.04 14.17
N PRO A 142 1.59 -4.27 13.72
CA PRO A 142 1.44 -4.64 12.32
C PRO A 142 0.04 -4.34 11.79
N GLY A 143 -0.02 -3.64 10.66
CA GLY A 143 -1.23 -3.31 9.92
C GLY A 143 -1.03 -3.50 8.41
N VAL A 144 -2.08 -3.26 7.63
CA VAL A 144 -2.03 -3.41 6.16
C VAL A 144 -2.52 -2.14 5.51
N ILE A 145 -1.72 -1.64 4.56
CA ILE A 145 -2.10 -0.54 3.66
C ILE A 145 -2.22 -1.11 2.25
N LEU A 146 -3.33 -0.79 1.57
CA LEU A 146 -3.45 -0.88 0.12
C LEU A 146 -3.19 0.52 -0.46
N LEU A 147 -2.13 0.66 -1.23
CA LEU A 147 -1.72 1.91 -1.84
C LEU A 147 -2.12 1.91 -3.33
N GLN A 148 -2.89 2.91 -3.73
CA GLN A 148 -3.20 3.20 -5.12
C GLN A 148 -2.18 4.20 -5.67
N THR A 149 -1.42 3.79 -6.68
CA THR A 149 -0.33 4.61 -7.26
C THR A 149 0.00 4.18 -8.69
N ILE A 150 1.08 4.74 -9.24
CA ILE A 150 1.72 4.32 -10.49
C ILE A 150 3.01 3.57 -10.12
N ALA A 151 3.37 2.57 -10.92
CA ALA A 151 4.59 1.81 -10.73
C ALA A 151 5.82 2.73 -10.71
N GLY A 152 6.69 2.55 -9.71
CA GLY A 152 7.96 3.26 -9.58
C GLY A 152 9.11 2.30 -9.29
N ASP A 153 10.29 2.86 -9.00
CA ASP A 153 11.52 2.08 -8.77
C ASP A 153 11.42 1.09 -7.59
N ASP A 154 10.60 1.42 -6.60
CA ASP A 154 10.44 0.61 -5.38
C ASP A 154 9.30 -0.43 -5.51
N THR A 155 8.50 -0.40 -6.58
CA THR A 155 7.40 -1.35 -6.80
C THR A 155 7.96 -2.76 -7.04
N GLN A 156 7.64 -3.70 -6.14
CA GLN A 156 8.09 -5.08 -6.23
C GLN A 156 7.08 -5.95 -6.97
N TYR A 157 7.54 -6.65 -8.00
CA TYR A 157 6.73 -7.62 -8.75
C TYR A 157 7.12 -9.05 -8.36
N ARG A 158 6.21 -9.74 -7.66
CA ARG A 158 6.41 -11.12 -7.19
C ARG A 158 5.29 -12.06 -7.60
N TRP A 159 4.76 -11.88 -8.82
CA TRP A 159 3.56 -12.58 -9.31
C TRP A 159 3.62 -14.10 -9.12
N ALA A 160 4.76 -14.72 -9.43
CA ALA A 160 4.95 -16.16 -9.27
C ALA A 160 4.93 -16.64 -7.81
N GLU A 161 5.25 -15.76 -6.86
CA GLU A 161 5.27 -16.08 -5.43
C GLU A 161 3.91 -15.84 -4.75
N ILE A 162 3.13 -14.87 -5.24
CA ILE A 162 1.89 -14.44 -4.58
C ILE A 162 0.62 -14.96 -5.25
N CYS A 163 0.67 -15.28 -6.55
CA CYS A 163 -0.50 -15.71 -7.30
C CYS A 163 -0.73 -17.22 -7.22
N GLN A 164 -2.01 -17.61 -7.25
CA GLN A 164 -2.39 -19.00 -7.50
C GLN A 164 -1.88 -19.44 -8.89
N THR A 165 -1.18 -20.57 -8.94
CA THR A 165 -0.60 -21.13 -10.17
C THR A 165 -1.11 -22.53 -10.52
N MET A 166 -1.85 -23.15 -9.59
CA MET A 166 -2.50 -24.45 -9.70
C MET A 166 -3.93 -24.37 -9.15
#